data_AF-A0A7I8ER89-F1
#
_entry.id   AF-A0A7I8ER89-F1
#
_cell.length_a   1.000
_cell.length_b   1.000
_cell.length_c   1.000
_cell.angle_alpha   90.00
_cell.angle_beta   90.00
_cell.angle_gamma   90.00
#
_symmetry.space_group_name_H-M   'P 1'
#
loop_
_entity.id
_entity.type
_entity.pdbx_description
1 polymer ?
#
loop_
_entity_poly.entity_id
_entity_poly.type
_entity_poly.pdbx_seq_one_letter_code
_entity_poly.pdbx_strand_id
1 'polypeptide(L)'
;METAAIEYFIIGARPVKLLITDEADMDVLAYQWESQEFRRAPEYLHRVTLGTDDEHHVKQEEFEVQLAEARQRPYRLQSDQDSNSPEYARMARRINADYGGHAELVLDYYSQRLVYETVDDMYHALEKVSEEQRATLVGYWDRFAEPQQCGYRDIILNFTMPGGFIIERRLCLQGIEDLNPELERYRTQIQTIEAQYMHKDQPFSEDVSAQIIEMMNVTNTMYKRAFAIGQRGEER
;
A
#
# COMPACT_ATOMS: atom_id res chain seq x y z
N MET A 1 -23.19 21.79 -7.40
CA MET A 1 -22.68 20.51 -6.89
C MET A 1 -21.18 20.61 -7.07
N GLU A 2 -20.52 21.14 -6.05
CA GLU A 2 -19.06 21.22 -5.98
C GLU A 2 -18.49 19.82 -5.76
N THR A 3 -17.21 19.69 -6.09
CA THR A 3 -16.62 18.44 -6.59
C THR A 3 -15.96 17.73 -5.43
N ALA A 4 -16.53 16.61 -4.96
CA ALA A 4 -15.84 15.73 -4.02
C ALA A 4 -14.44 15.41 -4.56
N ALA A 5 -13.41 15.62 -3.75
CA ALA A 5 -12.06 15.22 -4.11
C ALA A 5 -12.00 13.68 -4.10
N ILE A 6 -11.49 13.12 -5.19
CA ILE A 6 -11.33 11.67 -5.34
C ILE A 6 -9.85 11.39 -5.52
N GLU A 7 -9.29 10.63 -4.59
CA GLU A 7 -7.95 10.07 -4.71
C GLU A 7 -8.05 8.61 -5.14
N TYR A 8 -7.13 8.18 -6.00
CA TYR A 8 -7.20 6.90 -6.68
C TYR A 8 -6.02 6.02 -6.29
N PHE A 9 -6.31 4.79 -5.88
CA PHE A 9 -5.32 3.86 -5.39
C PHE A 9 -5.45 2.50 -6.06
N ILE A 10 -4.33 1.83 -6.17
CA ILE A 10 -4.24 0.41 -6.48
C ILE A 10 -3.64 -0.27 -5.26
N ILE A 11 -4.41 -1.19 -4.68
CA ILE A 11 -4.01 -1.92 -3.49
C ILE A 11 -3.88 -3.39 -3.86
N GLY A 12 -2.64 -3.88 -3.93
CA GLY A 12 -2.34 -5.13 -4.63
C GLY A 12 -2.67 -4.99 -6.12
N ALA A 13 -3.75 -5.63 -6.57
CA ALA A 13 -4.30 -5.40 -7.91
C ALA A 13 -5.71 -4.75 -7.88
N ARG A 14 -6.23 -4.41 -6.69
CA ARG A 14 -7.59 -3.93 -6.49
C ARG A 14 -7.66 -2.40 -6.65
N PRO A 15 -8.49 -1.90 -7.57
CA PRO A 15 -8.82 -0.47 -7.62
C PRO A 15 -9.59 -0.03 -6.37
N VAL A 16 -9.13 1.03 -5.72
CA VAL A 16 -9.73 1.65 -4.53
C VAL A 16 -9.81 3.16 -4.71
N LYS A 17 -10.89 3.77 -4.21
CA LYS A 17 -11.11 5.23 -4.23
C LYS A 17 -11.27 5.74 -2.81
N LEU A 18 -10.60 6.83 -2.49
CA LEU A 18 -10.87 7.63 -1.32
C LEU A 18 -11.70 8.84 -1.76
N LEU A 19 -12.88 8.99 -1.19
CA LEU A 19 -13.78 10.10 -1.43
C LEU A 19 -13.67 11.06 -0.26
N ILE A 20 -13.47 12.34 -0.53
CA ILE A 20 -13.53 13.42 0.45
C ILE A 20 -14.55 14.42 -0.07
N THR A 21 -15.67 14.55 0.64
CA THR A 21 -16.74 15.46 0.26
C THR A 21 -16.44 16.89 0.74
N ASP A 22 -17.19 17.87 0.21
CA ASP A 22 -17.07 19.27 0.63
C ASP A 22 -17.52 19.50 2.09
N GLU A 23 -18.34 18.59 2.64
CA GLU A 23 -18.73 18.56 4.06
C GLU A 23 -17.65 17.89 4.94
N ALA A 24 -16.47 17.62 4.37
CA ALA A 24 -15.37 16.89 4.99
C ALA A 24 -15.73 15.46 5.41
N ASP A 25 -16.83 14.89 4.92
CA ASP A 25 -17.09 13.46 5.07
C ASP A 25 -16.14 12.67 4.18
N MET A 26 -15.67 11.54 4.71
CA MET A 26 -14.76 10.64 4.02
C MET A 26 -15.47 9.34 3.73
N ASP A 27 -15.18 8.73 2.59
CA ASP A 27 -15.60 7.35 2.34
C ASP A 27 -14.58 6.60 1.50
N VAL A 28 -14.58 5.28 1.61
CA VAL A 28 -13.65 4.42 0.88
C VAL A 28 -14.44 3.41 0.08
N LEU A 29 -14.21 3.39 -1.23
CA LEU A 29 -14.83 2.45 -2.15
C LEU A 29 -13.79 1.51 -2.73
N ALA A 30 -14.02 0.20 -2.63
CA ALA A 30 -13.17 -0.81 -3.25
C ALA A 30 -13.92 -1.53 -4.38
N TYR A 31 -13.19 -1.87 -5.45
CA TYR A 31 -13.71 -2.65 -6.56
C TYR A 31 -13.99 -4.10 -6.14
N GLN A 32 -15.21 -4.56 -6.38
CA GLN A 32 -15.65 -5.93 -6.11
C GLN A 32 -15.45 -6.80 -7.35
N TRP A 33 -14.61 -7.83 -7.22
CA TRP A 33 -14.22 -8.70 -8.35
C TRP A 33 -15.41 -9.44 -8.97
N GLU A 34 -16.33 -9.93 -8.13
CA GLU A 34 -17.48 -10.72 -8.57
C GLU A 34 -18.54 -9.87 -9.27
N SER A 35 -18.92 -8.73 -8.69
CA SER A 35 -19.97 -7.87 -9.26
C SER A 35 -19.45 -6.83 -10.26
N GLN A 36 -18.14 -6.60 -10.29
CA GLN A 36 -17.48 -5.54 -11.07
C GLN A 36 -17.93 -4.11 -10.73
N GLU A 37 -18.40 -3.90 -9.50
CA GLU A 37 -18.88 -2.62 -8.99
C GLU A 37 -17.98 -2.12 -7.85
N PHE A 38 -17.96 -0.81 -7.63
CA PHE A 38 -17.38 -0.23 -6.43
C PHE A 38 -18.38 -0.32 -5.28
N ARG A 39 -17.93 -0.80 -4.12
CA ARG A 39 -18.72 -0.81 -2.89
C ARG A 39 -17.93 -0.20 -1.75
N ARG A 40 -18.68 0.33 -0.78
CA ARG A 40 -18.10 0.83 0.47
C ARG A 40 -17.26 -0.27 1.12
N ALA A 41 -16.03 0.05 1.44
CA ALA A 41 -15.03 -0.87 1.97
C ALA A 41 -14.18 -0.16 3.04
N PRO A 42 -14.75 0.09 4.24
CA PRO A 42 -14.09 0.82 5.31
C PRO A 42 -12.74 0.22 5.71
N GLU A 43 -12.58 -1.11 5.59
CA GLU A 43 -11.36 -1.85 5.92
C GLU A 43 -10.11 -1.46 5.10
N TYR A 44 -10.28 -0.64 4.05
CA TYR A 44 -9.17 -0.10 3.26
C TYR A 44 -8.73 1.30 3.72
N LEU A 45 -9.42 1.92 4.68
CA LEU A 45 -9.14 3.29 5.13
C LEU A 45 -7.70 3.45 5.61
N HIS A 46 -7.21 2.58 6.49
CA HIS A 46 -5.84 2.65 7.00
C HIS A 46 -4.80 2.50 5.88
N ARG A 47 -5.13 1.76 4.81
CA ARG A 47 -4.22 1.51 3.69
C ARG A 47 -4.07 2.73 2.80
N VAL A 48 -5.18 3.42 2.49
CA VAL A 48 -5.15 4.64 1.67
C VAL A 48 -4.73 5.89 2.45
N THR A 49 -4.76 5.86 3.77
CA THR A 49 -4.41 7.03 4.63
C THR A 49 -2.99 6.97 5.17
N LEU A 50 -2.57 5.83 5.72
CA LEU A 50 -1.24 5.64 6.32
C LEU A 50 -0.25 4.97 5.38
N GLY A 51 -0.70 4.54 4.20
CA GLY A 51 0.06 3.74 3.27
C GLY A 51 0.20 2.29 3.73
N THR A 52 0.27 1.39 2.76
CA THR A 52 0.81 0.05 2.97
C THR A 52 1.86 -0.26 1.93
N ASP A 53 2.62 -1.29 2.24
CA ASP A 53 3.62 -1.91 1.40
C ASP A 53 3.20 -2.12 -0.07
N ASP A 54 1.94 -2.48 -0.30
CA ASP A 54 1.33 -2.79 -1.60
C ASP A 54 0.32 -1.75 -2.09
N GLU A 55 0.38 -0.53 -1.55
CA GLU A 55 -0.43 0.60 -2.00
C GLU A 55 0.32 1.46 -3.01
N HIS A 56 -0.39 1.82 -4.07
CA HIS A 56 0.06 2.73 -5.10
C HIS A 56 -1.01 3.81 -5.35
N HIS A 57 -0.71 5.03 -4.93
CA HIS A 57 -1.46 6.21 -5.32
C HIS A 57 -1.17 6.54 -6.79
N VAL A 58 -2.23 6.61 -7.60
CA VAL A 58 -2.14 6.76 -9.05
C VAL A 58 -3.01 7.92 -9.53
N LYS A 59 -2.68 8.46 -10.70
CA LYS A 59 -3.55 9.45 -11.36
C LYS A 59 -4.81 8.76 -11.89
N GLN A 60 -5.88 9.52 -12.07
CA GLN A 60 -7.15 9.02 -12.59
C GLN A 60 -6.98 8.26 -13.93
N GLU A 61 -6.18 8.78 -14.86
CA GLU A 61 -5.96 8.15 -16.17
C GLU A 61 -5.33 6.75 -16.04
N GLU A 62 -4.33 6.61 -15.16
CA GLU A 62 -3.69 5.33 -14.87
C GLU A 62 -4.66 4.38 -14.14
N PHE A 63 -5.42 4.90 -13.18
CA PHE A 63 -6.45 4.15 -12.49
C PHE A 63 -7.49 3.56 -13.46
N GLU A 64 -7.93 4.34 -14.46
CA GLU A 64 -8.89 3.89 -15.47
C GLU A 64 -8.33 2.76 -16.34
N VAL A 65 -7.04 2.84 -16.71
CA VAL A 65 -6.34 1.75 -17.42
C VAL A 65 -6.32 0.49 -16.57
N GLN A 66 -5.89 0.59 -15.32
CA GLN A 66 -5.80 -0.57 -14.42
C GLN A 66 -7.18 -1.16 -14.08
N LEU A 67 -8.21 -0.32 -13.94
CA LEU A 67 -9.60 -0.77 -13.77
C LEU A 67 -10.11 -1.51 -15.01
N ALA A 68 -9.75 -1.05 -16.22
CA ALA A 68 -10.11 -1.75 -17.46
C ALA A 68 -9.46 -3.13 -17.54
N GLU A 69 -8.19 -3.27 -17.12
CA GLU A 69 -7.53 -4.57 -17.01
C GLU A 69 -8.20 -5.46 -15.95
N ALA A 70 -8.51 -4.90 -14.77
CA ALA A 70 -9.16 -5.61 -13.69
C ALA A 70 -10.52 -6.21 -14.12
N ARG A 71 -11.29 -5.49 -14.96
CA ARG A 71 -12.57 -5.96 -15.52
C ARG A 71 -12.43 -7.12 -16.50
N GLN A 72 -11.28 -7.22 -17.18
CA GLN A 72 -11.00 -8.30 -18.12
C GLN A 72 -10.54 -9.59 -17.44
N ARG A 73 -10.09 -9.50 -16.17
CA ARG A 73 -9.62 -10.65 -15.40
C ARG A 73 -10.81 -11.39 -14.77
N PRO A 74 -10.98 -12.70 -15.04
CA PRO A 74 -12.04 -13.48 -14.42
C PRO A 74 -11.71 -13.72 -12.95
N TYR A 75 -12.66 -13.46 -12.04
CA TYR A 75 -12.49 -13.75 -10.61
C TYR A 75 -12.22 -15.25 -10.37
N ARG A 76 -11.18 -15.59 -9.59
CA ARG A 76 -10.74 -16.97 -9.29
C ARG A 76 -10.71 -17.26 -7.79
N LEU A 77 -11.86 -17.37 -7.15
CA LEU A 77 -11.92 -17.65 -5.71
C LEU A 77 -11.00 -18.82 -5.31
N GLN A 78 -10.00 -18.52 -4.49
CA GLN A 78 -9.12 -19.50 -3.87
C GLN A 78 -9.79 -20.04 -2.60
N SER A 79 -9.87 -21.37 -2.46
CA SER A 79 -10.40 -21.99 -1.24
C SER A 79 -9.42 -21.82 -0.08
N ASP A 80 -9.91 -21.40 1.07
CA ASP A 80 -9.16 -21.34 2.33
C ASP A 80 -9.38 -22.57 3.23
N GLN A 81 -10.26 -23.50 2.82
CA GLN A 81 -10.79 -24.56 3.68
C GLN A 81 -9.84 -25.75 3.94
N ASP A 82 -8.76 -25.89 3.16
CA ASP A 82 -7.89 -27.07 3.24
C ASP A 82 -6.55 -26.83 3.97
N SER A 83 -6.29 -25.62 4.47
CA SER A 83 -5.02 -25.31 5.13
C SER A 83 -5.15 -25.24 6.65
N ASN A 84 -4.46 -26.15 7.33
CA ASN A 84 -4.26 -26.10 8.79
C ASN A 84 -3.31 -24.97 9.25
N SER A 85 -2.81 -24.13 8.34
CA SER A 85 -1.93 -23.01 8.67
C SER A 85 -2.68 -21.67 8.63
N PRO A 86 -2.75 -20.94 9.77
CA PRO A 86 -3.32 -19.59 9.82
C PRO A 86 -2.67 -18.61 8.82
N GLU A 87 -1.40 -18.80 8.48
CA GLU A 87 -0.69 -17.94 7.53
C GLU A 87 -1.17 -18.13 6.10
N TYR A 88 -1.37 -19.39 5.69
CA TYR A 88 -1.95 -19.71 4.38
C TYR A 88 -3.38 -19.19 4.29
N ALA A 89 -4.19 -19.36 5.34
CA ALA A 89 -5.57 -18.82 5.36
C ALA A 89 -5.59 -17.29 5.28
N ARG A 90 -4.63 -16.60 5.92
CA ARG A 90 -4.46 -15.14 5.77
C ARG A 90 -4.08 -14.77 4.33
N MET A 91 -3.12 -15.48 3.74
CA MET A 91 -2.68 -15.22 2.37
C MET A 91 -3.79 -15.49 1.34
N ALA A 92 -4.55 -16.58 1.48
CA ALA A 92 -5.69 -16.88 0.62
C ALA A 92 -6.75 -15.77 0.67
N ARG A 93 -7.06 -15.26 1.88
CA ARG A 93 -7.95 -14.10 2.05
C ARG A 93 -7.41 -12.85 1.35
N ARG A 94 -6.12 -12.55 1.47
CA ARG A 94 -5.46 -11.44 0.75
C ARG A 94 -5.55 -11.62 -0.76
N ILE A 95 -5.23 -12.80 -1.29
CA ILE A 95 -5.31 -13.12 -2.72
C ILE A 95 -6.74 -12.91 -3.25
N ASN A 96 -7.74 -13.39 -2.52
CA ASN A 96 -9.14 -13.22 -2.90
C ASN A 96 -9.59 -11.75 -2.86
N ALA A 97 -9.18 -11.01 -1.82
CA ALA A 97 -9.57 -9.63 -1.62
C ALA A 97 -8.83 -8.68 -2.57
N ASP A 98 -7.50 -8.70 -2.59
CA ASP A 98 -6.70 -7.68 -3.27
C ASP A 98 -6.30 -8.05 -4.70
N TYR A 99 -6.41 -9.34 -5.07
CA TYR A 99 -5.93 -9.85 -6.36
C TYR A 99 -6.99 -10.63 -7.14
N GLY A 100 -8.24 -10.63 -6.69
CA GLY A 100 -9.32 -11.33 -7.39
C GLY A 100 -9.09 -12.83 -7.55
N GLY A 101 -8.32 -13.43 -6.63
CA GLY A 101 -7.99 -14.85 -6.70
C GLY A 101 -6.72 -15.20 -7.49
N HIS A 102 -6.06 -14.22 -8.09
CA HIS A 102 -4.87 -14.41 -8.91
C HIS A 102 -3.60 -14.37 -8.05
N ALA A 103 -3.23 -15.53 -7.50
CA ALA A 103 -2.02 -15.68 -6.69
C ALA A 103 -0.74 -15.29 -7.47
N GLU A 104 -0.75 -15.43 -8.79
CA GLU A 104 0.36 -15.04 -9.67
C GLU A 104 0.67 -13.54 -9.68
N LEU A 105 -0.24 -12.69 -9.18
CA LEU A 105 -0.05 -11.24 -9.08
C LEU A 105 0.58 -10.80 -7.76
N VAL A 106 0.74 -11.72 -6.79
CA VAL A 106 1.36 -11.42 -5.50
C VAL A 106 2.88 -11.46 -5.64
N LEU A 107 3.50 -10.29 -5.62
CA LEU A 107 4.95 -10.14 -5.85
C LEU A 107 5.77 -10.32 -4.57
N ASP A 108 5.15 -10.10 -3.41
CA ASP A 108 5.79 -10.06 -2.08
C ASP A 108 5.63 -11.36 -1.29
N TYR A 109 5.38 -12.49 -1.97
CA TYR A 109 5.25 -13.79 -1.29
C TYR A 109 6.54 -14.14 -0.52
N TYR A 110 7.69 -13.83 -1.11
CA TYR A 110 8.98 -13.81 -0.44
C TYR A 110 9.53 -12.40 -0.48
N SER A 111 9.59 -11.75 0.69
CA SER A 111 10.13 -10.41 0.81
C SER A 111 11.37 -10.37 1.70
N GLN A 112 12.33 -9.53 1.33
CA GLN A 112 13.51 -9.20 2.11
C GLN A 112 13.56 -7.70 2.32
N ARG A 113 13.77 -7.28 3.57
CA ARG A 113 14.02 -5.87 3.91
C ARG A 113 15.50 -5.69 4.21
N LEU A 114 16.13 -4.73 3.53
CA LEU A 114 17.51 -4.29 3.76
C LEU A 114 17.44 -2.86 4.30
N VAL A 115 17.97 -2.64 5.50
CA VAL A 115 17.87 -1.36 6.20
C VAL A 115 19.23 -0.66 6.18
N TYR A 116 19.21 0.63 5.82
CA TYR A 116 20.40 1.48 5.66
C TYR A 116 20.31 2.70 6.59
N GLU A 117 21.45 3.19 7.08
CA GLU A 117 21.48 4.40 7.92
C GLU A 117 21.24 5.67 7.09
N THR A 118 21.77 5.72 5.87
CA THR A 118 21.70 6.89 5.00
C THR A 118 21.11 6.56 3.63
N VAL A 119 20.60 7.59 2.97
CA VAL A 119 20.08 7.49 1.60
C VAL A 119 21.22 7.16 0.63
N ASP A 120 22.41 7.71 0.83
CA ASP A 120 23.58 7.46 -0.02
C ASP A 120 24.05 6.01 0.06
N ASP A 121 24.13 5.42 1.26
CA ASP A 121 24.50 4.00 1.42
C ASP A 121 23.53 3.07 0.69
N MET A 122 22.25 3.43 0.71
CA MET A 122 21.19 2.68 0.05
C MET A 122 21.34 2.74 -1.49
N TYR A 123 21.55 3.93 -2.06
CA TYR A 123 21.80 4.06 -3.50
C TYR A 123 23.12 3.43 -3.93
N HIS A 124 24.18 3.49 -3.11
CA HIS A 124 25.42 2.75 -3.36
C HIS A 124 25.21 1.23 -3.31
N ALA A 125 24.31 0.72 -2.47
CA ALA A 125 23.94 -0.69 -2.50
C ALA A 125 23.14 -1.05 -3.75
N LEU A 126 22.27 -0.15 -4.24
CA LEU A 126 21.53 -0.32 -5.48
C LEU A 126 22.46 -0.38 -6.71
N GLU A 127 23.52 0.43 -6.73
CA GLU A 127 24.56 0.39 -7.77
C GLU A 127 25.26 -0.97 -7.87
N LYS A 128 25.36 -1.70 -6.75
CA LYS A 128 25.98 -3.03 -6.67
C LYS A 128 25.10 -4.18 -7.13
N VAL A 129 23.82 -3.94 -7.44
CA VAL A 129 22.97 -4.95 -8.09
C VAL A 129 23.60 -5.33 -9.42
N SER A 130 23.99 -6.60 -9.57
CA SER A 130 24.77 -7.06 -10.73
C SER A 130 23.98 -6.96 -12.03
N GLU A 131 24.67 -6.96 -13.18
CA GLU A 131 23.99 -6.99 -14.49
C GLU A 131 23.07 -8.22 -14.62
N GLU A 132 23.50 -9.37 -14.12
CA GLU A 132 22.69 -10.61 -14.09
C GLU A 132 21.42 -10.46 -13.24
N GLN A 133 21.51 -9.78 -12.09
CA GLN A 133 20.35 -9.50 -11.24
C GLN A 133 19.43 -8.45 -11.87
N ARG A 134 19.99 -7.42 -12.54
CA ARG A 134 19.20 -6.44 -13.29
C ARG A 134 18.44 -7.09 -14.44
N ALA A 135 19.01 -8.12 -15.08
CA ALA A 135 18.36 -8.86 -16.15
C ALA A 135 17.12 -9.66 -15.69
N THR A 136 16.98 -9.94 -14.39
CA THR A 136 15.81 -10.61 -13.82
C THR A 136 14.86 -9.66 -13.08
N LEU A 137 15.13 -8.35 -13.11
CA LEU A 137 14.30 -7.33 -12.48
C LEU A 137 12.99 -7.15 -13.29
N VAL A 138 11.86 -7.43 -12.65
CA VAL A 138 10.52 -7.30 -13.23
C VAL A 138 9.71 -6.16 -12.61
N GLY A 139 10.22 -5.54 -11.55
CA GLY A 139 9.62 -4.36 -10.95
C GLY A 139 10.65 -3.51 -10.22
N TYR A 140 10.51 -2.19 -10.36
CA TYR A 140 11.39 -1.19 -9.76
C TYR A 140 10.54 0.03 -9.40
N TRP A 141 10.49 0.37 -8.11
CA TRP A 141 9.82 1.58 -7.63
C TRP A 141 10.75 2.32 -6.69
N ASP A 142 11.12 3.54 -7.06
CA ASP A 142 11.89 4.46 -6.22
C ASP A 142 10.93 5.45 -5.54
N ARG A 143 10.51 5.11 -4.31
CA ARG A 143 9.63 5.98 -3.53
C ARG A 143 10.39 7.09 -2.79
N PHE A 144 11.70 7.21 -2.99
CA PHE A 144 12.44 8.42 -2.60
C PHE A 144 12.29 9.51 -3.66
N ALA A 145 12.27 9.15 -4.94
CA ALA A 145 11.88 10.07 -6.01
C ALA A 145 10.38 10.40 -5.94
N GLU A 146 9.54 9.38 -5.79
CA GLU A 146 8.07 9.51 -5.81
C GLU A 146 7.46 8.88 -4.53
N PRO A 147 7.45 9.62 -3.40
CA PRO A 147 6.91 9.11 -2.13
C PRO A 147 5.43 8.74 -2.22
N GLN A 148 5.02 7.77 -1.39
CA GLN A 148 3.60 7.51 -1.16
C GLN A 148 2.90 8.76 -0.61
N GLN A 149 1.58 8.83 -0.76
CA GLN A 149 0.79 9.97 -0.28
C GLN A 149 0.98 10.21 1.23
N CYS A 150 1.08 9.14 2.02
CA CYS A 150 1.34 9.23 3.46
C CYS A 150 2.74 9.77 3.77
N GLY A 151 3.66 9.83 2.80
CA GLY A 151 5.04 10.29 2.94
C GLY A 151 6.07 9.18 3.11
N TYR A 152 5.65 7.90 3.16
CA TYR A 152 6.55 6.74 3.23
C TYR A 152 7.47 6.63 2.01
N ARG A 153 8.68 6.12 2.24
CA ARG A 153 9.75 6.04 1.25
C ARG A 153 10.57 4.76 1.44
N ASP A 154 10.77 4.06 0.34
CA ASP A 154 11.63 2.91 0.18
C ASP A 154 12.01 2.76 -1.31
N ILE A 155 12.88 1.80 -1.62
CA ILE A 155 13.05 1.30 -2.99
C ILE A 155 12.60 -0.14 -3.02
N ILE A 156 11.65 -0.47 -3.89
CA ILE A 156 11.19 -1.85 -4.12
C ILE A 156 11.80 -2.39 -5.40
N LEU A 157 12.41 -3.57 -5.29
CA LEU A 157 12.95 -4.35 -6.39
C LEU A 157 12.26 -5.72 -6.43
N ASN A 158 11.66 -6.09 -7.55
CA ASN A 158 11.08 -7.42 -7.74
C ASN A 158 11.92 -8.21 -8.74
N PHE A 159 12.46 -9.34 -8.30
CA PHE A 159 13.31 -10.21 -9.11
C PHE A 159 12.60 -11.52 -9.44
N THR A 160 12.64 -11.93 -10.70
CA THR A 160 12.30 -13.30 -11.08
C THR A 160 13.45 -14.24 -10.75
N MET A 161 13.13 -15.33 -10.06
CA MET A 161 14.06 -16.39 -9.69
C MET A 161 13.93 -17.59 -10.63
N PRO A 162 14.96 -18.48 -10.71
CA PRO A 162 14.82 -19.77 -11.37
C PRO A 162 13.57 -20.52 -10.84
N GLY A 163 12.71 -20.97 -11.76
CA GLY A 163 11.43 -21.59 -11.41
C GLY A 163 10.22 -20.63 -11.45
N GLY A 164 10.42 -19.35 -11.76
CA GLY A 164 9.34 -18.39 -12.03
C GLY A 164 8.78 -17.68 -10.80
N PHE A 165 9.33 -17.94 -9.61
CA PHE A 165 8.97 -17.21 -8.38
C PHE A 165 9.49 -15.78 -8.42
N ILE A 166 8.78 -14.88 -7.75
CA ILE A 166 9.20 -13.49 -7.57
C ILE A 166 9.65 -13.31 -6.12
N ILE A 167 10.78 -12.65 -5.95
CA ILE A 167 11.26 -12.18 -4.65
C ILE A 167 11.23 -10.66 -4.67
N GLU A 168 10.56 -10.09 -3.69
CA GLU A 168 10.60 -8.67 -3.40
C GLU A 168 11.79 -8.36 -2.49
N ARG A 169 12.57 -7.36 -2.85
CA ARG A 169 13.61 -6.77 -1.99
C ARG A 169 13.30 -5.30 -1.80
N ARG A 170 13.16 -4.91 -0.55
CA ARG A 170 12.96 -3.52 -0.15
C ARG A 170 14.22 -2.96 0.47
N LEU A 171 14.59 -1.78 0.01
CA LEU A 171 15.67 -1.00 0.58
C LEU A 171 15.02 0.13 1.38
N CYS A 172 15.23 0.11 2.68
CA CYS A 172 14.55 0.98 3.64
C CYS A 172 15.57 1.80 4.41
N LEU A 173 15.14 2.96 4.89
CA LEU A 173 15.95 3.83 5.73
C LEU A 173 15.68 3.54 7.22
N GLN A 174 16.73 3.39 8.03
CA GLN A 174 16.63 3.07 9.46
C GLN A 174 15.71 4.04 10.19
N GLY A 175 15.87 5.34 9.97
CA GLY A 175 15.03 6.35 10.62
C GLY A 175 13.55 6.24 10.27
N ILE A 176 13.19 5.67 9.12
CA ILE A 176 11.79 5.38 8.74
C ILE A 176 11.31 4.11 9.46
N GLU A 177 12.12 3.06 9.49
CA GLU A 177 11.80 1.81 10.19
C GLU A 177 11.64 2.01 11.70
N ASP A 178 12.37 2.95 12.29
CA ASP A 178 12.26 3.32 13.71
C ASP A 178 10.90 3.92 14.06
N LEU A 179 10.13 4.40 13.07
CA LEU A 179 8.77 4.92 13.28
C LEU A 179 7.74 3.80 13.47
N ASN A 180 8.06 2.54 13.12
CA ASN A 180 7.11 1.42 13.11
C ASN A 180 6.29 1.29 14.41
N PRO A 181 6.87 1.38 15.63
CA PRO A 181 6.10 1.28 16.86
C PRO A 181 5.05 2.39 17.02
N GLU A 182 5.34 3.61 16.57
CA GLU A 182 4.40 4.73 16.66
C GLU A 182 3.36 4.66 15.54
N LEU A 183 3.76 4.31 14.32
CA LEU A 183 2.85 4.11 13.19
C LEU A 183 1.84 2.98 13.45
N GLU A 184 2.26 1.91 14.14
CA GLU A 184 1.36 0.82 14.53
C GLU A 184 0.24 1.30 15.46
N ARG A 185 0.50 2.32 16.29
CA ARG A 185 -0.52 2.92 17.15
C ARG A 185 -1.57 3.67 16.32
N TYR A 186 -1.15 4.46 15.33
CA TYR A 186 -2.09 5.13 14.41
C TYR A 186 -2.87 4.13 13.56
N ARG A 187 -2.19 3.09 13.04
CA ARG A 187 -2.84 2.00 12.30
C ARG A 187 -3.93 1.32 13.12
N THR A 188 -3.63 0.96 14.37
CA THR A 188 -4.61 0.35 15.29
C THR A 188 -5.80 1.28 15.56
N GLN A 189 -5.57 2.59 15.70
CA GLN A 189 -6.63 3.57 15.89
C GLN A 189 -7.56 3.64 14.67
N ILE A 190 -6.99 3.73 13.46
CA ILE A 190 -7.79 3.73 12.23
C ILE A 190 -8.54 2.42 12.07
N GLN A 191 -7.91 1.26 12.28
CA GLN A 191 -8.59 -0.04 12.22
C GLN A 191 -9.74 -0.17 13.23
N THR A 192 -9.63 0.48 14.39
CA THR A 192 -10.74 0.56 15.36
C THR A 192 -11.90 1.37 14.78
N ILE A 193 -11.63 2.48 14.07
CA ILE A 193 -12.63 3.26 13.35
C ILE A 193 -13.26 2.41 12.23
N GLU A 194 -12.45 1.72 11.42
CA GLU A 194 -12.93 0.82 10.35
C GLU A 194 -13.95 -0.18 10.91
N ALA A 195 -13.59 -0.88 11.99
CA ALA A 195 -14.45 -1.85 12.66
C ALA A 195 -15.81 -1.27 13.09
N GLN A 196 -15.84 -0.01 13.56
CA GLN A 196 -17.08 0.67 13.95
C GLN A 196 -17.98 1.00 12.75
N TYR A 197 -17.39 1.15 11.56
CA TYR A 197 -18.09 1.53 10.33
C TYR A 197 -18.33 0.34 9.38
N MET A 198 -17.78 -0.85 9.63
CA MET A 198 -17.91 -2.04 8.77
C MET A 198 -19.36 -2.40 8.41
N HIS A 199 -20.31 -2.19 9.32
CA HIS A 199 -21.72 -2.56 9.13
C HIS A 199 -22.63 -1.34 8.98
N LYS A 200 -22.05 -0.14 8.87
CA LYS A 200 -22.80 1.09 8.68
C LYS A 200 -22.84 1.42 7.20
N ASP A 201 -24.03 1.72 6.69
CA ASP A 201 -24.24 2.19 5.32
C ASP A 201 -24.21 3.72 5.27
N GLN A 202 -23.14 4.31 5.79
CA GLN A 202 -22.93 5.76 5.80
C GLN A 202 -21.43 6.08 5.76
N PRO A 203 -21.03 7.23 5.17
CA PRO A 203 -19.65 7.74 5.22
C PRO A 203 -19.11 7.91 6.65
N PHE A 204 -17.79 8.07 6.76
CA PHE A 204 -17.19 8.55 8.00
C PHE A 204 -17.65 9.98 8.26
N SER A 205 -18.22 10.23 9.43
CA SER A 205 -18.69 11.55 9.83
C SER A 205 -17.56 12.58 9.87
N GLU A 206 -17.87 13.85 9.62
CA GLU A 206 -16.97 15.01 9.74
C GLU A 206 -15.93 14.90 10.88
N ASP A 207 -16.36 14.68 12.13
CA ASP A 207 -15.44 14.57 13.29
C ASP A 207 -14.40 13.44 13.14
N VAL A 208 -14.83 12.30 12.61
CA VAL A 208 -13.98 11.12 12.40
C VAL A 208 -13.03 11.38 11.23
N SER A 209 -13.54 11.96 10.15
CA SER A 209 -12.74 12.36 8.98
C SER A 209 -11.67 13.37 9.37
N ALA A 210 -12.00 14.39 10.19
CA ALA A 210 -11.05 15.36 10.71
C ALA A 210 -9.96 14.68 11.57
N GLN A 211 -10.33 13.72 12.42
CA GLN A 211 -9.37 12.93 13.19
C GLN A 211 -8.41 12.14 12.27
N ILE A 212 -8.94 11.52 11.21
CA ILE A 212 -8.14 10.76 10.24
C ILE A 212 -7.16 11.69 9.49
N ILE A 213 -7.64 12.83 9.00
CA ILE A 213 -6.81 13.82 8.30
C ILE A 213 -5.68 14.32 9.21
N GLU A 214 -5.97 14.57 10.49
CA GLU A 214 -4.94 14.96 11.45
C GLU A 214 -3.88 13.87 11.62
N MET A 215 -4.29 12.59 11.76
CA MET A 215 -3.36 11.47 11.82
C MET A 215 -2.48 11.39 10.55
N MET A 216 -3.07 11.57 9.37
CA MET A 216 -2.32 11.59 8.09
C MET A 216 -1.28 12.71 8.07
N ASN A 217 -1.63 13.91 8.54
CA ASN A 217 -0.71 15.05 8.58
C ASN A 217 0.46 14.80 9.55
N VAL A 218 0.17 14.21 10.71
CA VAL A 218 1.18 13.84 11.70
C VAL A 218 2.13 12.78 11.12
N THR A 219 1.60 11.67 10.57
CA THR A 219 2.45 10.61 10.01
C THR A 219 3.30 11.10 8.84
N ASN A 220 2.73 11.95 7.97
CA ASN A 220 3.47 12.57 6.87
C ASN A 220 4.63 13.44 7.36
N THR A 221 4.41 14.20 8.44
CA THR A 221 5.46 14.99 9.08
C THR A 221 6.55 14.11 9.68
N MET A 222 6.18 13.00 10.32
CA MET A 222 7.13 12.03 10.87
C MET A 222 8.02 11.43 9.77
N TYR A 223 7.43 10.96 8.67
CA TYR A 223 8.20 10.40 7.56
C TYR A 223 9.14 11.43 6.92
N LYS A 224 8.65 12.65 6.66
CA LYS A 224 9.48 13.75 6.13
C LYS A 224 10.69 14.04 7.03
N ARG A 225 10.47 14.06 8.35
CA ARG A 225 11.55 14.27 9.33
C ARG A 225 12.55 13.12 9.33
N ALA A 226 12.08 11.89 9.39
CA ALA A 226 12.93 10.69 9.34
C ALA A 226 13.79 10.65 8.07
N PHE A 227 13.18 10.95 6.92
CA PHE A 227 13.89 11.05 5.65
C PHE A 227 14.96 12.15 5.66
N ALA A 228 14.62 13.35 6.15
CA ALA A 228 15.57 14.46 6.24
C ALA A 228 16.78 14.17 7.16
N ILE A 229 16.62 13.28 8.16
CA ILE A 229 17.74 12.82 8.99
C ILE A 229 18.65 11.92 8.15
N GLY A 230 18.11 10.90 7.49
CA GLY A 230 18.90 9.97 6.68
C GLY A 230 19.52 10.57 5.41
N GLN A 231 18.99 11.69 4.90
CA GLN A 231 19.59 12.43 3.79
C GLN A 231 20.87 13.18 4.17
N ARG A 232 20.95 13.70 5.40
CA ARG A 232 22.10 14.51 5.81
C ARG A 232 23.33 13.66 6.08
N GLY A 233 23.14 12.35 6.32
CA GLY A 233 24.03 11.60 7.22
C GLY A 233 23.98 12.27 8.59
N GLU A 234 24.14 11.52 9.68
CA GLU A 234 24.36 12.23 10.94
C GLU A 234 25.64 13.08 10.79
N GLU A 235 25.54 14.41 10.96
CA GLU A 235 26.67 15.18 11.51
C GLU A 235 26.93 14.56 12.90
N ARG A 236 27.73 13.50 12.95
CA ARG A 236 28.27 12.93 14.19
C ARG A 236 29.47 13.74 14.66
#